data_AF-A0A8H4F4U3-F1
#
_entry.id   AF-A0A8H4F4U3-F1
#
_cell.length_a   1.000
_cell.length_b   1.000
_cell.length_c   1.000
_cell.angle_alpha   90.00
_cell.angle_beta   90.00
_cell.angle_gamma   90.00
#
_symmetry.space_group_name_H-M   'P 1'
#
loop_
_entity.id
_entity.type
_entity.pdbx_description
1 polymer ?
#
loop_
_entity_poly.entity_id
_entity_poly.type
_entity_poly.pdbx_seq_one_letter_code
_entity_poly.pdbx_strand_id
1 'polypeptide(L)'
;MSDAQNNNMGPVRPADDEAKAVFHEVKQAVVDKLHELKHNDNVHDLHLLDDLKVIDTYKLVEYATEEVAYGINYFGKIEVDDDKYIHVR
;
A
#
# COMPACT_ATOMS: atom_id res chain seq x y z
N MET A 1 17.04 -11.54 -4.57
CA MET A 1 17.45 -10.30 -3.89
C MET A 1 17.20 -9.18 -4.89
N SER A 2 15.99 -8.61 -4.90
CA SER A 2 15.62 -7.52 -5.81
C SER A 2 16.03 -6.20 -5.17
N ASP A 3 16.97 -5.52 -5.82
CA ASP A 3 17.65 -4.31 -5.35
C ASP A 3 16.69 -3.17 -5.04
N ALA A 4 16.49 -2.88 -3.76
CA ALA A 4 15.78 -1.70 -3.27
C ALA A 4 16.54 -0.38 -3.54
N GLN A 5 17.71 -0.44 -4.19
CA GLN A 5 18.60 0.71 -4.43
C GLN A 5 18.41 1.40 -5.79
N ASN A 6 17.67 0.82 -6.73
CA ASN A 6 17.49 1.37 -8.09
C ASN A 6 16.00 1.49 -8.49
N ASN A 7 15.13 1.91 -7.58
CA ASN A 7 13.82 2.39 -8.02
C ASN A 7 14.03 3.80 -8.60
N ASN A 8 13.75 3.99 -9.88
CA ASN A 8 13.62 5.33 -10.49
C ASN A 8 12.27 5.92 -10.07
N MET A 9 11.97 5.87 -8.78
CA MET A 9 10.83 6.55 -8.20
C MET A 9 10.98 8.04 -8.49
N GLY A 10 10.00 8.61 -9.16
CA GLY A 10 9.87 10.05 -9.27
C GLY A 10 9.77 10.70 -7.88
N PRO A 11 9.83 12.04 -7.80
CA PRO A 11 9.72 12.73 -6.53
C PRO A 11 8.40 12.36 -5.84
N VAL A 12 8.46 12.13 -4.53
CA VAL A 12 7.27 11.89 -3.70
C VAL A 12 6.39 13.14 -3.76
N ARG A 13 5.11 12.94 -4.06
CA ARG A 13 4.10 13.98 -4.15
C ARG A 13 3.04 13.78 -3.06
N PRO A 14 2.46 14.87 -2.54
CA PRO A 14 1.31 14.76 -1.64
C PRO A 14 0.14 14.11 -2.37
N ALA A 15 -0.78 13.46 -1.65
CA ALA A 15 -1.93 12.80 -2.25
C ALA A 15 -2.82 13.74 -3.09
N ASP A 16 -2.67 13.67 -4.42
CA ASP A 16 -3.52 14.35 -5.40
C ASP A 16 -4.85 13.60 -5.58
N ASP A 17 -5.89 14.29 -6.08
CA ASP A 17 -7.22 13.70 -6.23
C ASP A 17 -7.27 12.57 -7.26
N GLU A 18 -6.42 12.63 -8.30
CA GLU A 18 -6.25 11.53 -9.27
C GLU A 18 -5.64 10.29 -8.60
N ALA A 19 -4.60 10.47 -7.79
CA ALA A 19 -3.96 9.37 -7.06
C ALA A 19 -4.95 8.75 -6.06
N LYS A 20 -5.73 9.57 -5.34
CA LYS A 20 -6.78 9.08 -4.45
C LYS A 20 -7.82 8.23 -5.19
N ALA A 21 -8.22 8.63 -6.40
CA ALA A 21 -9.16 7.86 -7.21
C ALA A 21 -8.59 6.49 -7.59
N VAL A 22 -7.34 6.44 -8.09
CA VAL A 22 -6.65 5.18 -8.42
C VAL A 22 -6.57 4.28 -7.18
N PHE A 23 -6.09 4.80 -6.05
CA PHE A 23 -5.97 4.02 -4.82
C PHE A 23 -7.33 3.62 -4.20
N HIS A 24 -8.41 4.35 -4.50
CA HIS A 24 -9.76 4.01 -4.09
C HIS A 24 -10.32 2.84 -4.92
N GLU A 25 -10.03 2.76 -6.21
CA GLU A 25 -10.47 1.64 -7.06
C GLU A 25 -9.81 0.32 -6.63
N VAL A 26 -8.51 0.34 -6.32
CA VAL A 26 -7.79 -0.84 -5.82
C VAL A 26 -7.99 -1.10 -4.33
N LYS A 27 -8.71 -0.24 -3.59
CA LYS A 27 -8.94 -0.38 -2.14
C LYS A 27 -9.44 -1.77 -1.79
N GLN A 28 -10.41 -2.29 -2.52
CA GLN A 28 -11.00 -3.60 -2.21
C GLN A 28 -9.98 -4.73 -2.42
N ALA A 29 -9.21 -4.70 -3.52
CA ALA A 29 -8.15 -5.68 -3.76
C ALA A 29 -7.04 -5.61 -2.69
N VAL A 30 -6.70 -4.42 -2.21
CA VAL A 30 -5.72 -4.22 -1.13
C VAL A 30 -6.25 -4.78 0.19
N VAL A 31 -7.51 -4.49 0.53
CA VAL A 31 -8.17 -5.03 1.75
C VAL A 31 -8.25 -6.55 1.69
N ASP A 32 -8.67 -7.12 0.57
CA ASP A 32 -8.77 -8.57 0.38
C ASP A 32 -7.41 -9.26 0.54
N LYS A 33 -6.36 -8.67 -0.04
CA LYS A 33 -4.99 -9.18 0.11
C LYS A 33 -4.46 -9.02 1.53
N LEU A 34 -4.86 -7.97 2.23
CA LEU A 34 -4.52 -7.77 3.64
C LEU A 34 -5.22 -8.80 4.54
N HIS A 35 -6.47 -9.14 4.25
CA HIS A 35 -7.18 -10.24 4.90
C HIS A 35 -6.54 -11.60 4.60
N GLU A 36 -6.11 -11.84 3.37
CA GLU A 36 -5.39 -13.06 2.99
C GLU A 36 -4.06 -13.17 3.74
N LEU A 37 -3.29 -12.08 3.81
CA LEU A 37 -2.05 -12.02 4.59
C LEU A 37 -2.31 -12.26 6.07
N LYS A 38 -3.35 -11.65 6.65
CA LYS A 38 -3.75 -11.90 8.05
C LYS A 38 -4.15 -13.36 8.27
N HIS A 39 -4.88 -13.96 7.34
CA HIS A 39 -5.22 -15.38 7.41
C HIS A 39 -3.96 -16.25 7.38
N ASN A 40 -3.02 -15.98 6.47
CA ASN A 40 -1.76 -16.71 6.39
C ASN A 40 -0.88 -16.50 7.63
N ASP A 41 -0.85 -15.30 8.21
CA ASP A 41 -0.11 -14.98 9.43
C ASP A 41 -0.66 -15.73 10.65
N ASN A 42 -1.99 -15.86 10.74
CA ASN A 42 -2.69 -16.67 11.74
C ASN A 42 -2.44 -18.17 11.54
N VAL A 43 -2.35 -18.65 10.30
CA VAL A 43 -2.05 -20.06 9.99
C VAL A 43 -0.59 -20.40 10.34
N HIS A 44 0.31 -19.42 10.24
CA HIS A 44 1.75 -19.59 10.49
C HIS A 44 2.22 -19.11 11.87
N ASP A 45 1.30 -18.71 12.76
CA ASP A 45 1.57 -18.30 14.15
C ASP A 45 2.66 -17.20 14.25
N LEU A 46 2.69 -16.28 13.28
CA LEU A 46 3.67 -15.20 13.22
C LEU A 46 3.21 -13.93 13.96
N HIS A 47 1.90 -13.76 14.20
CA HIS A 47 1.27 -12.69 15.02
C HIS A 47 1.68 -11.24 14.67
N LEU A 48 2.20 -10.99 13.47
CA LEU A 48 2.67 -9.66 13.05
C LEU A 48 1.51 -8.75 12.61
N LEU A 49 0.41 -9.34 12.15
CA LEU A 49 -0.76 -8.63 11.60
C LEU A 49 -1.97 -8.64 12.55
N ASP A 50 -1.82 -9.19 13.75
CA ASP A 50 -2.94 -9.41 14.66
C ASP A 50 -3.50 -8.09 15.24
N ASP A 51 -2.63 -7.08 15.36
CA ASP A 51 -3.00 -5.72 15.78
C ASP A 51 -3.71 -4.89 14.70
N LEU A 52 -3.83 -5.36 13.45
CA LEU A 52 -4.70 -4.72 12.44
C LEU A 52 -6.16 -5.10 12.72
N LYS A 53 -6.74 -4.43 13.72
CA LYS A 53 -8.15 -4.48 14.09
C LYS A 53 -8.97 -3.63 13.13
N VAL A 54 -9.27 -4.19 11.96
CA VAL A 54 -10.15 -3.58 10.94
C VAL A 54 -9.54 -2.30 10.37
N ILE A 55 -9.39 -2.23 9.05
CA ILE A 55 -8.90 -1.00 8.40
C ILE A 55 -10.01 0.05 8.58
N ASP A 56 -9.94 0.84 9.65
CA ASP A 56 -10.98 1.81 10.00
C ASP A 56 -10.79 3.09 9.18
N THR A 57 -9.55 3.39 8.80
CA THR A 57 -9.19 4.52 7.94
C THR A 57 -8.43 4.04 6.72
N TYR A 58 -8.67 4.60 5.53
CA TYR A 58 -7.86 4.32 4.34
C TYR A 58 -7.54 5.65 3.68
N LYS A 59 -6.42 6.25 4.11
CA LYS A 59 -6.04 7.60 3.71
C LYS A 59 -4.69 7.57 3.02
N LEU A 60 -4.67 7.94 1.74
CA LEU A 60 -3.43 8.16 1.00
C LEU A 60 -2.76 9.43 1.55
N VAL A 61 -1.52 9.29 2.03
CA VAL A 61 -0.73 10.40 2.57
C VAL A 61 0.19 10.95 1.47
N GLU A 62 0.95 10.05 0.86
CA GLU A 62 1.99 10.36 -0.12
C GLU A 62 1.94 9.32 -1.24
N TYR A 63 2.30 9.74 -2.45
CA TYR A 63 2.47 8.83 -3.55
C TYR A 63 3.71 9.18 -4.39
N ALA A 64 4.26 8.19 -5.07
CA ALA A 64 5.31 8.35 -6.05
C ALA A 64 4.96 7.54 -7.31
N THR A 65 5.37 8.03 -8.47
CA THR A 65 5.16 7.35 -9.74
C THR A 65 6.49 6.96 -10.34
N GLU A 66 6.55 5.80 -10.96
CA GLU A 66 7.70 5.36 -11.74
C GLU A 66 7.23 4.98 -13.14
N GLU A 67 7.78 5.65 -14.15
CA GLU A 67 7.57 5.27 -15.54
C GLU A 67 8.39 4.02 -15.87
N VAL A 68 7.70 2.97 -16.32
CA VAL A 68 8.30 1.71 -16.80
C VAL A 68 7.96 1.50 -18.27
N ALA A 69 8.72 0.66 -18.96
CA ALA A 69 8.64 0.48 -20.42
C ALA A 69 7.25 0.15 -20.98
N TYR A 70 6.33 -0.34 -20.14
CA TYR A 70 4.96 -0.71 -20.52
C TYR A 70 3.87 -0.08 -19.62
N GLY A 71 4.19 0.97 -18.84
CA GLY A 71 3.19 1.61 -17.98
C GLY A 71 3.76 2.53 -16.90
N ILE A 72 2.92 2.85 -15.93
CA ILE A 72 3.28 3.68 -14.77
C ILE A 72 3.01 2.85 -13.51
N ASN A 73 4.04 2.65 -12.69
CA ASN A 73 3.85 2.10 -11.35
C ASN A 73 3.45 3.24 -10.41
N TYR A 74 2.42 3.01 -9.61
CA TYR A 74 1.97 3.93 -8.57
C TYR A 74 2.35 3.36 -7.21
N PHE A 75 3.21 4.07 -6.49
CA PHE A 75 3.57 3.72 -5.13
C PHE A 75 2.82 4.63 -4.17
N GLY A 76 1.99 4.07 -3.30
CA GLY A 76 1.17 4.82 -2.36
C GLY A 76 1.53 4.47 -0.93
N LYS A 77 1.70 5.49 -0.09
CA LYS A 77 1.74 5.35 1.37
C LYS A 77 0.35 5.62 1.91
N ILE A 78 -0.27 4.58 2.47
CA ILE A 78 -1.64 4.61 2.94
C ILE A 78 -1.66 4.39 4.44
N GLU A 79 -2.26 5.34 5.14
CA GLU A 79 -2.57 5.23 6.56
C GLU A 79 -3.82 4.37 6.73
N VAL A 80 -3.67 3.27 7.46
CA VAL A 80 -4.74 2.26 7.66
C VAL A 80 -5.35 2.27 9.06
N ASP A 81 -4.61 2.81 10.04
CA ASP A 81 -4.97 2.90 11.46
C ASP A 81 -4.03 3.92 12.13
N ASP A 82 -4.29 4.29 13.39
CA ASP A 82 -3.47 5.25 14.14
C ASP A 82 -1.99 4.78 14.17
N ASP A 83 -1.10 5.58 13.56
CA ASP A 83 0.33 5.31 13.37
C ASP A 83 0.69 4.03 12.58
N LYS A 84 -0.27 3.42 11.86
CA LYS A 84 -0.01 2.29 10.96
C LYS A 84 -0.11 2.68 9.49
N TYR A 85 0.99 2.46 8.77
CA TYR A 85 1.12 2.76 7.36
C TYR A 85 1.42 1.51 6.55
N ILE A 86 0.72 1.33 5.44
CA ILE A 86 1.04 0.35 4.42
C ILE A 86 1.62 1.05 3.19
N HIS A 87 2.52 0.35 2.51
CA HIS A 87 3.03 0.77 1.21
C HIS A 87 2.44 -0.15 0.15
N VAL A 88 1.77 0.46 -0.82
CA VAL A 88 1.12 -0.23 -1.95
C VAL A 88 1.87 0.12 -3.23
N ARG A 89 2.02 -0.86 -4.12
CA ARG A 89 2.56 -0.72 -5.48
C ARG A 89 1.52 -1.25 -6.47
#